data_AF-A0A5S4UB61-F1
#
_entry.id   AF-A0A5S4UB61-F1
#
_cell.length_a   1.000
_cell.length_b   1.000
_cell.length_c   1.000
_cell.angle_alpha   90.00
_cell.angle_beta   90.00
_cell.angle_gamma   90.00
#
_symmetry.space_group_name_H-M   'P 1'
#
loop_
_entity.id
_entity.type
_entity.pdbx_description
1 polymer ?
#
loop_
_entity_poly.entity_id
_entity_poly.type
_entity_poly.pdbx_seq_one_letter_code
_entity_poly.pdbx_strand_id
1 'polypeptide(L)' 'MIHTCDASVQIPAMKSTRTTVSLTVEQLQSLQEMADMNGLSISWLIRQAVSDFLAQYSDKKFEPLRVTRKESE' A
#
# COMPACT_ATOMS: atom_id res chain seq x y z
N MET A 1 32.01 -35.75 14.68
CA MET A 1 32.10 -34.29 14.63
C MET A 1 31.15 -33.82 13.54
N ILE A 2 29.93 -33.43 13.92
CA ILE A 2 28.95 -32.86 12.99
C ILE A 2 29.14 -31.35 13.02
N HIS A 3 29.05 -30.66 11.88
CA HIS A 3 28.33 -29.39 11.72
C HIS A 3 28.43 -28.95 10.25
N THR A 4 27.47 -29.39 9.43
CA THR A 4 27.13 -28.71 8.18
C THR A 4 26.10 -27.64 8.52
N CYS A 5 26.51 -26.38 8.56
CA CYS A 5 25.62 -25.24 8.69
C CYS A 5 25.10 -24.88 7.30
N ASP A 6 23.96 -25.45 6.89
CA ASP A 6 23.17 -24.90 5.79
C ASP A 6 22.34 -23.74 6.37
N ALA A 7 22.89 -22.53 6.29
CA ALA A 7 22.17 -21.31 6.60
C ALA A 7 21.47 -20.84 5.32
N SER A 8 20.41 -21.53 4.93
CA SER A 8 19.46 -21.03 3.94
C SER A 8 18.79 -19.76 4.49
N VAL A 9 19.32 -18.60 4.10
CA VAL A 9 18.67 -17.30 4.33
C VAL A 9 17.32 -17.33 3.62
N GLN A 10 16.24 -17.53 4.38
CA GLN A 10 14.88 -17.36 3.87
C GLN A 10 14.67 -15.88 3.55
N ILE A 11 14.92 -15.49 2.30
CA ILE A 11 14.39 -14.24 1.75
C ILE A 11 12.87 -14.36 1.90
N PRO A 12 12.18 -13.47 2.64
CA PRO A 12 10.74 -13.54 2.79
C PRO A 12 10.12 -13.59 1.39
N ALA A 13 9.42 -14.68 1.07
CA ALA A 13 8.77 -14.83 -0.23
C ALA A 13 7.84 -13.64 -0.45
N MET A 14 8.12 -12.81 -1.46
CA MET A 14 7.25 -11.68 -1.81
C MET A 14 5.90 -12.25 -2.25
N LYS A 15 4.89 -12.09 -1.40
CA LYS A 15 3.51 -12.50 -1.71
C LYS A 15 2.83 -11.39 -2.48
N SER A 16 2.36 -11.69 -3.69
CA SER A 16 1.53 -10.78 -4.47
C SER A 16 0.06 -11.15 -4.29
N THR A 17 -0.73 -10.23 -3.73
CA THR A 17 -2.18 -10.38 -3.57
C THR A 17 -2.88 -9.37 -4.46
N ARG A 18 -3.85 -9.81 -5.26
CA ARG A 18 -4.72 -8.93 -6.04
C ARG A 18 -5.82 -8.38 -5.14
N THR A 19 -5.89 -7.06 -5.02
CA THR A 19 -6.93 -6.35 -4.27
C THR A 19 -7.74 -5.47 -5.22
N THR A 20 -9.06 -5.49 -5.07
CA THR A 20 -9.97 -4.57 -5.78
C THR A 20 -10.33 -3.44 -4.83
N VAL A 21 -10.27 -2.20 -5.31
CA VAL A 21 -10.68 -1.00 -4.58
C VAL A 21 -11.73 -0.25 -5.39
N SER A 22 -12.71 0.34 -4.71
CA SER A 22 -13.68 1.22 -5.33
C SER A 22 -13.16 2.65 -5.26
N LEU A 23 -13.10 3.32 -6.40
CA LEU A 23 -12.70 4.71 -6.55
C LEU A 23 -13.84 5.52 -7.17
N THR A 24 -13.91 6.81 -6.87
CA THR A 24 -14.77 7.69 -7.65
C THR A 24 -14.22 7.85 -9.07
N VAL A 25 -15.07 8.27 -10.01
CA VAL A 25 -14.67 8.53 -11.40
C VAL A 25 -13.54 9.57 -11.46
N GLU A 26 -13.65 10.63 -10.66
CA GLU A 26 -12.66 11.71 -10.58
C GLU A 26 -11.30 11.21 -10.07
N GLN A 27 -11.30 10.33 -9.06
CA GLN A 27 -10.07 9.73 -8.52
C GLN A 27 -9.38 8.84 -9.56
N LEU A 28 -10.16 8.02 -10.27
CA LEU A 28 -9.62 7.15 -11.32
C LEU A 28 -9.03 7.98 -12.47
N GLN A 29 -9.73 9.03 -12.90
CA GLN A 29 -9.24 9.92 -13.94
C GLN A 29 -7.94 10.63 -13.53
N SER A 30 -7.88 11.16 -12.31
CA SER A 30 -6.68 11.82 -11.78
C SER A 30 -5.48 10.86 -11.74
N LEU A 31 -5.70 9.60 -11.36
CA LEU A 31 -4.66 8.56 -11.39
C LEU A 31 -4.21 8.23 -12.82
N GLN A 32 -5.14 8.17 -13.76
CA GLN A 32 -4.85 7.89 -15.16
C GLN A 32 -4.00 9.01 -15.78
N GLU A 33 -4.39 10.28 -15.58
CA GLU A 33 -3.63 11.44 -16.06
C GLU A 33 -2.21 11.46 -15.49
N MET A 34 -2.07 11.21 -14.18
CA MET A 34 -0.75 11.13 -13.53
C MET A 34 0.10 9.97 -14.09
N ALA A 35 -0.51 8.82 -14.38
CA ALA A 35 0.16 7.67 -14.95
C ALA A 35 0.70 8.00 -16.35
N ASP A 36 -0.14 8.59 -17.19
CA ASP A 36 0.21 8.95 -18.57
C ASP A 36 1.29 10.03 -18.63
N MET A 37 1.18 11.07 -17.80
CA MET A 37 2.18 12.15 -17.73
C MET A 37 3.57 11.67 -17.35
N ASN A 38 3.67 10.61 -16.53
CA ASN A 38 4.94 10.10 -16.02
C ASN A 38 5.41 8.83 -16.73
N GLY A 39 4.64 8.29 -17.69
CA GLY A 39 4.95 7.03 -18.36
C GLY A 39 4.92 5.82 -17.43
N LEU A 40 4.03 5.85 -16.43
CA LEU A 40 3.90 4.82 -15.39
C LEU A 40 2.57 4.08 -15.51
N SER A 41 2.45 2.95 -14.81
CA SER A 41 1.15 2.28 -14.66
C SER A 41 0.42 2.76 -13.42
N ILE A 42 -0.92 2.75 -13.45
CA ILE A 42 -1.74 3.01 -12.26
C ILE A 42 -1.34 2.08 -11.10
N SER A 43 -1.05 0.81 -11.38
CA SER A 43 -0.58 -0.13 -10.34
C SER A 43 0.74 0.30 -9.70
N TRP A 44 1.64 0.95 -10.45
CA TRP A 44 2.86 1.50 -9.88
C TRP A 44 2.54 2.67 -8.94
N LEU A 45 1.68 3.59 -9.36
CA LEU A 45 1.26 4.73 -8.53
C LEU A 45 0.59 4.28 -7.24
N ILE A 46 -0.33 3.31 -7.31
CA ILE A 46 -1.00 2.76 -6.12
C ILE A 46 0.02 2.11 -5.19
N ARG A 47 0.99 1.34 -5.71
CA ARG A 47 2.06 0.75 -4.89
C ARG A 47 2.87 1.85 -4.19
N GLN A 48 3.28 2.89 -4.90
CA GLN A 48 4.05 3.99 -4.33
C GLN A 48 3.24 4.73 -3.25
N ALA A 49 1.99 5.07 -3.53
CA ALA A 49 1.11 5.74 -2.57
C ALA A 49 0.89 4.91 -1.29
N VAL A 50 0.73 3.59 -1.42
CA VAL A 50 0.65 2.68 -0.26
C VAL A 50 1.96 2.65 0.51
N SER A 51 3.10 2.58 -0.17
CA SER A 51 4.42 2.63 0.46
C SER A 51 4.63 3.92 1.24
N ASP A 52 4.33 5.07 0.64
CA ASP A 52 4.47 6.39 1.27
C ASP A 52 3.54 6.55 2.46
N PHE A 53 2.29 6.09 2.33
CA PHE A 53 1.34 6.06 3.43
C PHE A 53 1.87 5.21 4.61
N LEU A 54 2.35 4.00 4.35
CA LEU A 54 2.89 3.13 5.40
C LEU A 54 4.14 3.72 6.06
N ALA A 55 5.02 4.37 5.28
CA ALA A 55 6.19 5.06 5.81
C ALA A 55 5.80 6.27 6.68
N GLN A 56 4.74 7.00 6.32
CA GLN A 56 4.26 8.14 7.10
C GLN A 56 3.70 7.75 8.47
N TYR A 57 3.10 6.56 8.56
CA TYR A 57 2.47 6.03 9.77
C TYR A 57 3.28 4.92 10.45
N SER A 58 4.54 4.71 10.08
CA SER A 58 5.42 3.72 10.74
C SER A 58 5.53 3.96 12.24
N ASP A 59 5.63 5.22 12.63
CA ASP A 59 5.84 5.66 14.02
C ASP A 59 4.64 6.42 14.60
N LYS A 60 3.53 6.48 13.85
CA LYS A 60 2.31 7.21 14.25
C LYS A 60 1.13 6.26 14.31
N LYS A 61 0.31 6.40 15.36
CA LYS A 61 -0.92 5.62 15.48
C LYS A 61 -1.92 6.04 14.39
N PHE A 62 -2.15 5.18 13.41
CA PHE A 62 -3.24 5.33 12.45
C PHE A 62 -4.55 4.89 13.11
N GLU A 63 -5.55 5.78 13.14
CA GLU A 63 -6.87 5.53 13.74
C GLU A 63 -7.93 5.43 12.62
N PRO A 64 -8.14 4.24 12.02
CA PRO A 64 -8.98 4.06 10.84
C PRO A 64 -10.46 4.40 11.06
N LEU A 65 -10.90 4.44 12.32
CA LEU A 65 -12.30 4.62 12.71
C LEU A 65 -12.54 5.89 13.52
N ARG A 66 -11.86 7.01 13.22
CA ARG A 66 -12.37 8.33 13.62
C ARG A 66 -13.61 8.68 12.79
N VAL A 67 -14.63 7.84 12.92
CA VAL A 67 -16.02 8.20 12.74
C VAL A 67 -16.20 9.40 13.66
N THR A 68 -16.37 10.58 13.08
CA THR A 68 -17.07 11.66 13.77
C THR A 68 -18.33 11.01 14.32
N ARG A 69 -18.38 10.72 15.63
CA ARG A 69 -19.64 10.61 16.33
C ARG A 69 -20.30 11.95 16.04
N LYS A 70 -21.18 11.99 15.03
CA LYS A 70 -22.28 12.93 15.07
C LYS A 70 -22.98 12.53 16.35
N GLU A 71 -22.77 13.35 17.38
CA GLU A 71 -23.61 13.36 18.56
C GLU A 71 -25.05 13.27 18.08
N SER A 72 -25.75 12.25 18.59
CA SER A 72 -27.19 12.22 18.55
C SER A 72 -27.68 13.44 19.30
N GLU A 73 -28.37 14.34 18.61
CA GLU A 73 -29.46 15.13 19.15
C GLU A 73 -30.49 15.39 18.04
#